data_AF-H1LDW2-F1
#
_entry.id   AF-H1LDW2-F1
#
_cell.length_a   1.000
_cell.length_b   1.000
_cell.length_c   1.000
_cell.angle_alpha   90.00
_cell.angle_beta   90.00
_cell.angle_gamma   90.00
#
_symmetry.space_group_name_H-M   'P 1'
#
loop_
_entity.id
_entity.type
_entity.pdbx_description
1 polymer ?
#
loop_
_entity_poly.entity_id
_entity_poly.type
_entity_poly.pdbx_seq_one_letter_code
_entity_poly.pdbx_strand_id
1 'polypeptide(L)'
;MAQELGTNDLGTYEYVARVYNENMRLADYKLPSKIEDGTSILFDTNQIKMTMIISNQRVEKVTIETPEPQSATYMQVFEGFEFGLDALGTWINTYHRSTSTHGPASDVVNGILASYNTTNDNVLTVSLTRTK
;
A
#
# COMPACT_ATOMS: atom_id res chain seq x y z
N MET A 1 21.03 -14.68 -5.77
CA MET A 1 19.68 -14.54 -5.20
C MET A 1 19.46 -13.07 -4.98
N ALA A 2 18.54 -12.43 -5.71
CA ALA A 2 18.25 -11.01 -5.52
C ALA A 2 17.59 -10.84 -4.14
N GLN A 3 18.01 -9.83 -3.39
CA GLN A 3 17.42 -9.55 -2.08
C GLN A 3 15.96 -9.13 -2.28
N GLU A 4 15.04 -9.97 -1.79
CA GLU A 4 13.59 -9.82 -2.00
C GLU A 4 13.06 -8.55 -1.35
N LEU A 5 13.56 -8.22 -0.15
CA LEU A 5 13.33 -6.94 0.52
C LEU A 5 14.51 -5.99 0.30
N GLY A 6 14.22 -4.73 -0.05
CA GLY A 6 15.25 -3.72 -0.24
C GLY A 6 15.67 -3.04 1.06
N THR A 7 16.92 -2.60 1.11
CA THR A 7 17.37 -1.69 2.18
C THR A 7 16.72 -0.31 2.04
N ASN A 8 16.45 0.13 0.80
CA ASN A 8 15.96 1.47 0.47
C ASN A 8 14.59 1.47 -0.24
N ASP A 9 13.98 0.31 -0.40
CA ASP A 9 12.75 0.09 -1.17
C ASP A 9 11.90 -0.99 -0.49
N LEU A 10 10.65 -1.15 -0.94
CA LEU A 10 9.72 -2.13 -0.37
C LEU A 10 10.01 -3.57 -0.81
N GLY A 11 10.92 -3.76 -1.77
CA GLY A 11 11.27 -5.05 -2.34
C GLY A 11 11.20 -5.06 -3.87
N THR A 12 11.54 -6.20 -4.47
CA THR A 12 11.30 -6.42 -5.90
C THR A 12 9.80 -6.43 -6.18
N TYR A 13 9.39 -5.92 -7.34
CA TYR A 13 7.97 -5.96 -7.73
C TYR A 13 7.42 -7.38 -7.71
N GLU A 14 8.18 -8.35 -8.20
CA GLU A 14 7.79 -9.76 -8.19
C GLU A 14 7.47 -10.28 -6.78
N TYR A 15 8.30 -9.93 -5.77
CA TYR A 15 8.06 -10.30 -4.38
C TYR A 15 6.80 -9.63 -3.84
N VAL A 16 6.70 -8.30 -3.99
CA VAL A 16 5.56 -7.51 -3.49
C VAL A 16 4.24 -7.99 -4.13
N ALA A 17 4.24 -8.17 -5.45
CA ALA A 17 3.08 -8.66 -6.19
C ALA A 17 2.69 -10.08 -5.79
N ARG A 18 3.66 -10.97 -5.59
CA ARG A 18 3.39 -12.34 -5.15
C ARG A 18 2.73 -12.36 -3.77
N VAL A 19 3.35 -11.76 -2.76
CA VAL A 19 2.81 -11.84 -1.38
C VAL A 19 1.47 -11.11 -1.25
N TYR A 20 1.31 -9.96 -1.92
CA TYR A 20 0.01 -9.29 -1.99
C TYR A 20 -1.05 -10.18 -2.67
N ASN A 21 -0.76 -10.77 -3.83
CA ASN A 21 -1.71 -11.57 -4.60
C ASN A 21 -2.06 -12.91 -3.93
N GLU A 22 -1.16 -13.48 -3.13
CA GLU A 22 -1.40 -14.67 -2.31
C GLU A 22 -2.48 -14.40 -1.24
N ASN A 23 -2.55 -13.16 -0.74
CA ASN A 23 -3.53 -12.74 0.27
C ASN A 23 -4.76 -12.05 -0.33
N MET A 24 -4.70 -11.63 -1.60
CA MET A 24 -5.79 -10.92 -2.28
C MET A 24 -6.88 -11.86 -2.80
N ARG A 25 -8.06 -11.80 -2.20
CA ARG A 25 -9.24 -12.59 -2.62
C ARG A 25 -10.05 -11.95 -3.74
N LEU A 26 -9.97 -10.63 -3.90
CA LEU A 26 -10.73 -9.92 -4.93
C LEU A 26 -9.93 -9.90 -6.23
N ALA A 27 -10.45 -10.55 -7.27
CA ALA A 27 -9.74 -10.69 -8.55
C ALA A 27 -9.41 -9.34 -9.20
N ASP A 28 -10.33 -8.38 -9.10
CA ASP A 28 -10.20 -7.04 -9.71
C ASP A 28 -9.10 -6.19 -9.08
N TYR A 29 -8.65 -6.56 -7.87
CA TYR A 29 -7.62 -5.83 -7.13
C TYR A 29 -6.29 -6.58 -7.07
N LYS A 30 -6.10 -7.63 -7.87
CA LYS A 30 -4.81 -8.33 -7.98
C LYS A 30 -3.82 -7.53 -8.82
N LEU A 31 -2.56 -7.57 -8.40
CA LEU A 31 -1.46 -6.92 -9.12
C LEU A 31 -1.08 -7.74 -10.36
N PRO A 32 -0.73 -7.10 -11.49
CA PRO A 32 -0.27 -7.82 -12.67
C PRO A 32 1.03 -8.58 -12.39
N SER A 33 1.29 -9.67 -13.11
CA SER A 33 2.52 -10.45 -12.89
C SER A 33 3.81 -9.72 -13.29
N LYS A 34 3.69 -8.69 -14.13
CA LYS A 34 4.80 -7.87 -14.63
C LYS A 34 4.35 -6.43 -14.78
N ILE A 35 5.29 -5.52 -14.63
CA ILE A 35 5.06 -4.09 -14.77
C ILE A 35 6.34 -3.38 -15.20
N GLU A 36 6.19 -2.28 -15.92
CA GLU A 36 7.32 -1.45 -16.32
C GLU A 36 7.74 -0.50 -15.20
N ASP A 37 9.00 -0.08 -15.24
CA ASP A 37 9.51 0.97 -14.36
C ASP A 37 8.79 2.31 -14.64
N GLY A 38 8.69 3.13 -13.61
CA GLY A 38 7.99 4.41 -13.64
C GLY A 38 6.84 4.47 -12.64
N THR A 39 5.91 5.41 -12.87
CA THR A 39 4.68 5.52 -12.08
C THR A 39 3.56 4.81 -12.81
N SER A 40 3.04 3.74 -12.21
CA SER A 40 2.00 2.90 -12.78
C SER A 40 0.76 2.89 -11.91
N ILE A 41 -0.40 3.14 -12.53
CA ILE A 41 -1.71 2.97 -11.90
C ILE A 41 -2.10 1.51 -12.08
N LEU A 42 -2.25 0.77 -10.98
CA LEU A 42 -2.51 -0.68 -11.04
C LEU A 42 -3.99 -0.98 -11.21
N PHE A 43 -4.82 -0.18 -10.55
CA PHE A 43 -6.26 -0.14 -10.75
C PHE A 43 -6.78 1.23 -10.31
N ASP A 44 -7.81 1.67 -11.00
CA ASP A 44 -8.52 2.92 -10.73
C ASP A 44 -10.01 2.63 -10.85
N THR A 45 -10.60 2.29 -9.71
CA THR A 45 -12.03 1.99 -9.58
C THR A 45 -12.71 3.12 -8.84
N ASN A 46 -14.05 3.12 -8.83
CA ASN A 46 -14.80 4.09 -8.04
C ASN A 46 -14.56 3.97 -6.52
N GLN A 47 -14.01 2.84 -6.04
CA GLN A 47 -13.79 2.58 -4.62
C GLN A 47 -12.35 2.73 -4.19
N ILE A 48 -11.40 2.30 -5.03
CA ILE A 48 -9.98 2.31 -4.72
C ILE A 48 -9.19 2.62 -5.97
N LYS A 49 -8.23 3.53 -5.81
CA LYS A 49 -7.16 3.77 -6.76
C LYS A 49 -5.83 3.37 -6.14
N MET A 50 -5.01 2.62 -6.89
CA MET A 50 -3.68 2.24 -6.46
C MET A 50 -2.65 2.65 -7.49
N THR A 51 -1.60 3.32 -7.01
CA THR A 51 -0.44 3.71 -7.81
C THR A 51 0.83 3.19 -7.18
N MET A 52 1.75 2.66 -7.99
CA MET A 52 3.09 2.28 -7.56
C MET A 52 4.15 3.06 -8.32
N ILE A 53 5.24 3.40 -7.61
CA ILE A 53 6.46 3.93 -8.19
C ILE A 53 7.50 2.83 -8.18
N ILE A 54 8.02 2.48 -9.36
CA ILE A 54 8.91 1.34 -9.57
C ILE A 54 10.16 1.82 -10.28
N SER A 55 11.32 1.40 -9.79
CA SER A 55 12.63 1.76 -10.34
C SER A 55 13.53 0.53 -10.31
N ASN A 56 14.08 0.15 -11.46
CA ASN A 56 14.86 -1.08 -11.62
C ASN A 56 14.11 -2.33 -11.13
N GLN A 57 12.81 -2.41 -11.42
CA GLN A 57 11.91 -3.48 -10.95
C GLN A 57 11.81 -3.59 -9.41
N ARG A 58 12.11 -2.52 -8.69
CA ARG A 58 11.95 -2.41 -7.23
C ARG A 58 10.89 -1.38 -6.88
N VAL A 59 10.02 -1.71 -5.94
CA VAL A 59 8.89 -0.85 -5.55
C VAL A 59 9.38 0.18 -4.54
N GLU A 60 9.46 1.45 -4.95
CA GLU A 60 9.91 2.53 -4.08
C GLU A 60 8.77 3.09 -3.22
N LYS A 61 7.56 3.16 -3.80
CA LYS A 61 6.38 3.69 -3.14
C LYS A 61 5.12 3.00 -3.62
N VAL A 62 4.21 2.71 -2.69
CA VAL A 62 2.82 2.35 -2.99
C VAL A 62 1.92 3.46 -2.46
N THR A 63 0.94 3.87 -3.25
CA THR A 63 -0.09 4.84 -2.86
C THR A 63 -1.46 4.21 -3.09
N ILE A 64 -2.33 4.25 -2.08
CA ILE A 64 -3.70 3.75 -2.15
C ILE A 64 -4.61 4.91 -1.76
N GLU A 65 -5.61 5.19 -2.58
CA GLU A 65 -6.59 6.25 -2.37
C GLU A 65 -7.99 5.63 -2.37
N THR A 66 -8.83 6.03 -1.41
CA THR A 66 -10.22 5.57 -1.34
C THR A 66 -11.14 6.65 -0.75
N PRO A 67 -12.34 6.88 -1.32
CA PRO A 67 -13.39 7.67 -0.69
C PRO A 67 -14.17 6.88 0.37
N GLU A 68 -13.94 5.56 0.47
CA GLU A 68 -14.64 4.66 1.40
C GLU A 68 -13.63 3.97 2.34
N PRO A 69 -12.93 4.71 3.22
CA PRO A 69 -11.85 4.17 4.07
C PRO A 69 -12.32 3.10 5.06
N GLN A 70 -13.62 2.97 5.32
CA GLN A 70 -14.20 1.95 6.20
C GLN A 70 -14.78 0.76 5.43
N SER A 71 -14.66 0.75 4.10
CA SER A 71 -15.16 -0.36 3.28
C SER A 71 -14.34 -1.63 3.51
N ALA A 72 -15.03 -2.79 3.46
CA ALA A 72 -14.36 -4.08 3.52
C ALA A 72 -13.37 -4.27 2.35
N THR A 73 -13.68 -3.68 1.19
CA THR A 73 -12.78 -3.66 0.02
C THR A 73 -11.45 -3.00 0.35
N TYR A 74 -11.48 -1.80 0.94
CA TYR A 74 -10.26 -1.10 1.33
C TYR A 74 -9.46 -1.87 2.38
N MET A 75 -10.14 -2.37 3.42
CA MET A 75 -9.48 -3.14 4.48
C MET A 75 -8.73 -4.34 3.90
N GLN A 76 -9.38 -5.09 3.01
CA GLN A 76 -8.75 -6.25 2.39
C GLN A 76 -7.57 -5.88 1.47
N VAL A 77 -7.69 -4.78 0.70
CA VAL A 77 -6.58 -4.26 -0.13
C VAL A 77 -5.40 -3.84 0.74
N PHE A 78 -5.66 -3.15 1.84
CA PHE A 78 -4.60 -2.70 2.73
C PHE A 78 -3.93 -3.86 3.49
N GLU A 79 -4.72 -4.78 4.03
CA GLU A 79 -4.23 -6.00 4.70
C GLU A 79 -3.30 -6.82 3.78
N GLY A 80 -3.58 -6.87 2.47
CA GLY A 80 -2.70 -7.53 1.49
C GLY A 80 -1.26 -7.02 1.53
N PHE A 81 -1.04 -5.71 1.78
CA PHE A 81 0.31 -5.16 1.97
C PHE A 81 0.85 -5.40 3.37
N GLU A 82 0.00 -5.35 4.40
CA GLU A 82 0.47 -5.62 5.76
C GLU A 82 1.00 -7.05 5.91
N PHE A 83 0.37 -8.03 5.25
CA PHE A 83 0.91 -9.40 5.14
C PHE A 83 2.25 -9.43 4.39
N GLY A 84 2.36 -8.70 3.28
CA GLY A 84 3.58 -8.63 2.46
C GLY A 84 4.80 -8.04 3.17
N LEU A 85 4.55 -7.18 4.15
CA LEU A 85 5.57 -6.41 4.86
C LEU A 85 5.78 -6.86 6.30
N ASP A 86 5.17 -7.98 6.69
CA ASP A 86 5.19 -8.51 8.07
C ASP A 86 4.79 -7.44 9.10
N ALA A 87 3.74 -6.68 8.79
CA ALA A 87 3.27 -5.53 9.55
C ALA A 87 1.77 -5.61 9.90
N LEU A 88 1.18 -6.81 9.86
CA LEU A 88 -0.25 -7.04 10.04
C LEU A 88 -0.81 -6.43 11.33
N GLY A 89 -1.83 -5.57 11.18
CA GLY A 89 -2.51 -4.91 12.30
C GLY A 89 -1.65 -3.88 13.03
N THR A 90 -0.46 -3.54 12.53
CA THR A 90 0.45 -2.63 13.23
C THR A 90 0.10 -1.17 12.96
N TRP A 91 -0.49 -0.88 11.80
CA TRP A 91 -0.85 0.49 11.44
C TRP A 91 -2.31 0.85 11.73
N ILE A 92 -3.12 -0.07 12.28
CA ILE A 92 -4.55 0.14 12.51
C ILE A 92 -4.83 1.38 13.39
N ASN A 93 -4.00 1.64 14.41
CA ASN A 93 -4.14 2.81 15.27
C ASN A 93 -3.84 4.11 14.51
N THR A 94 -2.88 4.08 13.58
CA THR A 94 -2.51 5.25 12.75
C THR A 94 -3.56 5.54 11.71
N TYR A 95 -4.10 4.50 11.08
CA TYR A 95 -5.30 4.57 10.25
C TYR A 95 -6.47 5.19 11.02
N HIS A 96 -6.79 4.71 12.23
CA HIS A 96 -7.88 5.25 13.05
C HIS A 96 -7.65 6.71 13.43
N ARG A 97 -6.41 7.10 13.75
CA ARG A 97 -6.07 8.51 14.01
C ARG A 97 -6.40 9.37 12.79
N SER A 98 -5.88 9.02 11.62
CA SER A 98 -6.09 9.80 10.38
C SER A 98 -7.57 9.93 10.02
N THR A 99 -8.30 8.81 10.04
CA THR A 99 -9.73 8.78 9.66
C THR A 99 -10.61 9.48 10.68
N SER A 100 -10.30 9.38 11.97
CA SER A 100 -11.09 10.07 13.01
C SER A 100 -10.86 11.58 13.01
N THR A 101 -9.62 12.03 12.79
CA THR A 101 -9.29 13.46 12.81
C THR A 101 -9.48 14.15 11.46
N HIS A 102 -9.75 13.41 10.38
CA HIS A 102 -9.72 13.93 9.00
C HIS A 102 -8.42 14.71 8.73
N GLY A 103 -7.29 14.06 9.00
CA GLY A 103 -5.98 14.69 8.88
C GLY A 103 -4.84 13.70 8.73
N PRO A 104 -3.59 14.20 8.71
CA PRO A 104 -2.42 13.35 8.52
C PRO A 104 -2.09 12.54 9.79
N ALA A 105 -1.69 11.29 9.60
CA ALA A 105 -1.07 10.46 10.63
C ALA A 105 -0.06 9.52 9.99
N SER A 106 1.06 9.24 10.65
CA SER A 106 2.06 8.33 10.11
C SER A 106 2.73 7.50 11.20
N ASP A 107 3.26 6.35 10.81
CA ASP A 107 3.98 5.44 11.70
C ASP A 107 4.99 4.58 10.93
N VAL A 108 6.00 4.09 11.63
CA VAL A 108 7.11 3.31 11.05
C VAL A 108 7.15 1.94 11.70
N VAL A 109 7.02 0.91 10.87
CA VAL A 109 7.07 -0.49 11.31
C VAL A 109 8.05 -1.23 10.41
N ASN A 110 9.02 -1.94 10.99
CA ASN A 110 10.02 -2.73 10.26
C ASN A 110 10.77 -1.93 9.16
N GLY A 111 10.98 -0.64 9.38
CA GLY A 111 11.62 0.27 8.41
C GLY A 111 10.70 0.71 7.26
N ILE A 112 9.40 0.46 7.36
CA ILE A 112 8.38 0.92 6.42
C ILE A 112 7.57 2.04 7.09
N LEU A 113 7.60 3.22 6.47
CA LEU A 113 6.72 4.33 6.80
C LEU A 113 5.37 4.14 6.11
N ALA A 114 4.31 4.04 6.90
CA ALA A 114 2.95 4.20 6.44
C ALA A 114 2.48 5.62 6.78
N SER A 115 2.19 6.42 5.76
CA SER A 115 1.70 7.78 5.88
C SER A 115 0.26 7.86 5.39
N TYR A 116 -0.66 8.21 6.29
CA TYR A 116 -2.08 8.35 6.05
C TYR A 116 -2.45 9.83 6.02
N ASN A 117 -3.38 10.18 5.16
CA ASN A 117 -4.01 11.49 5.16
C ASN A 117 -5.48 11.32 4.74
N THR A 118 -6.40 11.61 5.63
CA THR A 118 -7.83 11.62 5.34
C THR A 118 -8.26 13.06 5.15
N THR A 119 -8.86 13.39 4.00
CA THR A 119 -9.38 14.73 3.73
C THR A 119 -10.70 14.97 4.47
N ASN A 120 -11.17 16.23 4.52
CA ASN A 120 -12.49 16.57 5.05
C ASN A 120 -13.64 15.94 4.26
N ASP A 121 -13.40 15.57 2.99
CA ASP A 121 -14.33 14.83 2.14
C ASP A 121 -14.28 13.30 2.38
N ASN A 122 -13.62 12.87 3.46
CA ASN A 122 -13.44 11.47 3.87
C ASN A 122 -12.66 10.63 2.83
N VAL A 123 -11.85 11.28 1.99
CA VAL A 123 -10.93 10.58 1.08
C VAL A 123 -9.64 10.28 1.81
N LEU A 124 -9.35 8.99 1.97
CA LEU A 124 -8.11 8.53 2.58
C LEU A 124 -7.07 8.23 1.50
N THR A 125 -5.90 8.84 1.65
CA THR A 125 -4.68 8.48 0.92
C THR A 125 -3.70 7.84 1.89
N VAL A 126 -3.25 6.62 1.61
CA VAL A 126 -2.13 5.98 2.32
C VAL A 126 -0.95 5.81 1.38
N SER A 127 0.24 6.14 1.86
CA SER A 127 1.52 5.97 1.17
C SER A 127 2.42 5.05 1.99
N LEU A 128 2.91 3.99 1.36
CA LEU A 128 3.92 3.09 1.93
C LEU A 128 5.27 3.37 1.26
N THR A 129 6.29 3.63 2.07
CA THR A 129 7.68 3.86 1.62
C THR A 129 8.67 3.31 2.64
N ARG A 130 9.86 2.91 2.20
CA ARG A 130 10.95 2.59 3.15
C ARG A 130 11.43 3.86 3.84
N THR A 131 11.68 3.80 5.16
CA THR A 131 12.36 4.89 5.87
C THR A 131 13.83 4.91 5.48
N LYS A 132 14.35 6.10 5.18
CA LYS A 132 15.78 6.33 4.92
C LYS A 132 16.55 6.48 6.21
#